data_AF-A0A2G8LMK8-F1
#
_entry.id   AF-A0A2G8LMK8-F1
#
_cell.length_a   1.000
_cell.length_b   1.000
_cell.length_c   1.000
_cell.angle_alpha   90.00
_cell.angle_beta   90.00
_cell.angle_gamma   90.00
#
_symmetry.space_group_name_H-M   'P 1'
#
loop_
_entity.id
_entity.type
_entity.pdbx_description
1 polymer ?
#
loop_
_entity_poly.entity_id
_entity_poly.type
_entity_poly.pdbx_seq_one_letter_code
_entity_poly.pdbx_strand_id
1 'polypeptide(L)'
;MASLKYLGKLHAISLRKVLTMQSGTAVKRHFSVTSAAGVSAGEHISYEVTDGIAVVKMDTPNSKVNVLSETFGNEMEATLDTLIGDDAVQGVVLISKKPGCFIAGADINMLGSFKTAEEVQEVSRNGQIVFERVEKNPKPVVAAISGTCLGGA
;
A
#
# COMPACT_ATOMS: atom_id res chain seq x y z
N MET A 1 29.36 54.64 15.57
CA MET A 1 29.85 54.08 16.86
C MET A 1 29.41 52.62 16.88
N ALA A 2 30.34 51.68 16.72
CA ALA A 2 30.84 50.76 17.76
C ALA A 2 29.78 49.71 18.24
N SER A 3 30.04 48.40 18.35
CA SER A 3 31.27 47.62 18.14
C SER A 3 30.97 46.16 17.72
N LEU A 4 31.94 45.51 17.08
CA LEU A 4 32.02 44.07 16.80
C LEU A 4 32.48 43.26 18.04
N LYS A 5 32.39 41.91 17.95
CA LYS A 5 32.89 40.81 18.83
C LYS A 5 31.79 40.26 19.76
N TYR A 6 31.59 38.94 19.90
CA TYR A 6 32.62 37.93 20.24
C TYR A 6 32.70 36.67 19.34
N LEU A 7 33.87 36.02 19.42
CA LEU A 7 34.28 34.79 18.72
C LEU A 7 34.48 33.65 19.74
N GLY A 8 34.40 32.38 19.29
CA GLY A 8 34.72 31.18 20.10
C GLY A 8 33.90 29.96 19.63
N LYS A 9 34.27 29.15 18.63
CA LYS A 9 35.54 28.47 18.28
C LYS A 9 35.96 27.32 19.24
N LEU A 10 35.70 26.10 18.74
CA LEU A 10 36.58 24.90 18.72
C LEU A 10 36.44 23.77 19.77
N HIS A 11 36.20 22.56 19.20
CA HIS A 11 36.86 21.26 19.45
C HIS A 11 36.50 20.31 20.61
N ALA A 12 36.09 19.11 20.16
CA ALA A 12 36.66 17.79 20.48
C ALA A 12 36.16 16.93 21.66
N ILE A 13 35.50 15.82 21.26
CA ILE A 13 35.78 14.41 21.62
C ILE A 13 35.88 14.04 23.12
N SER A 14 34.99 13.14 23.55
CA SER A 14 35.38 12.04 24.44
C SER A 14 34.62 10.76 24.11
N LEU A 15 35.32 9.62 24.15
CA LEU A 15 34.84 8.27 23.80
C LEU A 15 35.04 7.32 24.99
N ARG A 16 33.98 6.59 25.38
CA ARG A 16 33.90 5.24 26.01
C ARG A 16 32.75 5.22 27.04
N LYS A 17 31.71 4.35 26.92
CA LYS A 17 31.65 2.89 27.28
C LYS A 17 31.79 2.69 28.80
N VAL A 18 30.98 1.91 29.54
CA VAL A 18 30.04 0.79 29.22
C VAL A 18 28.95 0.65 30.32
N LEU A 19 28.05 -0.35 30.15
CA LEU A 19 27.08 -1.01 31.08
C LEU A 19 25.68 -0.34 31.17
N THR A 20 24.53 -1.05 31.23
CA THR A 20 24.23 -2.51 31.21
C THR A 20 22.87 -2.84 30.52
N MET A 21 22.63 -4.15 30.27
CA MET A 21 21.39 -4.97 30.09
C MET A 21 19.99 -4.39 30.47
N GLN A 22 18.85 -4.86 29.93
CA GLN A 22 18.54 -6.17 29.29
C GLN A 22 17.27 -6.16 28.39
N SER A 23 17.14 -7.21 27.56
CA SER A 23 15.88 -7.79 27.00
C SER A 23 15.07 -7.01 25.95
N GLY A 24 14.89 -7.62 24.76
CA GLY A 24 13.95 -7.17 23.73
C GLY A 24 14.52 -7.18 22.32
N THR A 25 14.56 -8.34 21.65
CA THR A 25 15.06 -8.47 20.26
C THR A 25 14.04 -7.95 19.25
N ALA A 26 13.80 -6.63 19.25
CA ALA A 26 13.06 -5.97 18.19
C ALA A 26 13.90 -5.98 16.90
N VAL A 27 13.65 -6.96 16.03
CA VAL A 27 14.27 -7.06 14.71
C VAL A 27 13.74 -5.92 13.82
N LYS A 28 14.34 -4.73 13.95
CA LYS A 28 14.16 -3.63 13.00
C LYS A 28 14.82 -4.01 11.68
N ARG A 29 14.07 -4.69 10.81
CA ARG A 29 14.41 -4.86 9.40
C ARG A 29 14.42 -3.49 8.74
N HIS A 30 15.61 -2.92 8.54
CA HIS A 30 15.77 -1.79 7.62
C HIS A 30 15.54 -2.30 6.21
N PHE A 31 14.41 -1.94 5.61
CA PHE A 31 14.24 -2.01 4.17
C PHE A 31 14.95 -0.81 3.57
N SER A 32 16.06 -1.06 2.87
CA SER A 32 16.72 -0.06 2.02
C SER A 32 16.06 -0.12 0.65
N VAL A 33 15.18 0.84 0.36
CA VAL A 33 14.42 0.93 -0.89
C VAL A 33 15.36 1.27 -2.05
N THR A 34 15.61 0.31 -2.95
CA THR A 34 16.36 0.52 -4.20
C THR A 34 15.42 0.30 -5.39
N SER A 35 14.87 1.39 -5.93
CA SER A 35 13.82 1.31 -6.96
C SER A 35 14.31 0.72 -8.28
N ALA A 36 13.60 -0.28 -8.79
CA ALA A 36 13.74 -0.78 -10.17
C ALA A 36 12.41 -0.56 -10.89
N ALA A 37 12.40 0.28 -11.92
CA ALA A 37 11.19 0.91 -12.43
C ALA A 37 10.29 -0.02 -13.27
N GLY A 38 9.39 -0.73 -12.59
CA GLY A 38 8.07 -1.11 -13.14
C GLY A 38 7.01 -0.22 -12.49
N VAL A 39 6.40 0.68 -13.27
CA VAL A 39 5.35 1.60 -12.80
C VAL A 39 4.13 1.47 -13.71
N SER A 40 2.97 1.16 -13.13
CA SER A 40 1.68 1.33 -13.79
C SER A 40 0.80 2.31 -13.00
N ALA A 41 -0.10 2.97 -13.72
CA ALA A 41 -1.07 3.91 -13.17
C ALA A 41 -2.43 3.70 -13.85
N GLY A 42 -3.33 3.00 -13.16
CA GLY A 42 -4.76 3.15 -13.32
C GLY A 42 -5.26 4.38 -12.56
N GLU A 43 -6.58 4.61 -12.59
CA GLU A 43 -7.23 5.72 -11.90
C GLU A 43 -7.37 5.45 -10.39
N HIS A 44 -7.61 4.19 -10.02
CA HIS A 44 -7.84 3.73 -8.64
C HIS A 44 -6.65 2.95 -8.07
N ILE A 45 -5.93 2.20 -8.93
CA ILE A 45 -4.80 1.35 -8.59
C ILE A 45 -3.55 1.83 -9.32
N SER A 46 -2.45 1.96 -8.58
CA SER A 46 -1.11 2.21 -9.13
C SER A 46 -0.11 1.32 -8.42
N TYR A 47 1.06 1.05 -9.00
CA TYR A 47 2.12 0.35 -8.28
C TYR A 47 3.52 0.79 -8.68
N GLU A 48 4.48 0.49 -7.79
CA GLU A 48 5.91 0.56 -8.07
C GLU A 48 6.59 -0.72 -7.59
N VAL A 49 7.59 -1.21 -8.32
CA VAL A 49 8.41 -2.35 -7.91
C VAL A 49 9.71 -1.85 -7.28
N THR A 50 10.14 -2.45 -6.17
CA THR A 50 11.41 -2.15 -5.50
C THR A 50 11.92 -3.40 -4.80
N ASP A 51 13.18 -3.77 -5.04
CA ASP A 51 13.83 -4.94 -4.44
C ASP A 51 13.00 -6.25 -4.56
N GLY A 52 12.33 -6.42 -5.69
CA GLY A 52 11.46 -7.57 -5.99
C GLY A 52 10.06 -7.51 -5.35
N ILE A 53 9.71 -6.45 -4.61
CA ILE A 53 8.39 -6.27 -4.00
C ILE A 53 7.60 -5.22 -4.78
N ALA A 54 6.40 -5.59 -5.23
CA ALA A 54 5.45 -4.67 -5.83
C ALA A 54 4.58 -4.00 -4.74
N VAL A 55 4.66 -2.68 -4.61
CA VAL A 55 3.86 -1.89 -3.68
C VAL A 55 2.65 -1.32 -4.43
N VAL A 56 1.52 -2.02 -4.33
CA VAL A 56 0.24 -1.67 -4.95
C VAL A 56 -0.50 -0.67 -4.07
N LYS A 57 -0.79 0.49 -4.63
CA LYS A 57 -1.31 1.69 -3.98
C LYS A 57 -2.75 1.94 -4.41
N MET A 58 -3.66 1.84 -3.46
CA MET A 58 -5.11 2.02 -3.63
C MET A 58 -5.54 3.45 -3.30
N ASP A 59 -6.24 4.11 -4.22
CA ASP A 59 -6.65 5.52 -4.10
C ASP A 59 -7.87 5.85 -4.97
N THR A 60 -9.09 5.64 -4.47
CA THR A 60 -10.31 6.03 -5.22
C THR A 60 -10.29 7.54 -5.54
N PRO A 61 -10.37 7.95 -6.82
CA PRO A 61 -10.29 9.35 -7.23
C PRO A 61 -11.43 10.19 -6.63
N ASN A 62 -11.17 11.47 -6.37
CA ASN A 62 -12.15 12.44 -5.87
C ASN A 62 -12.87 12.07 -4.54
N SER A 63 -12.44 11.00 -3.86
CA SER A 63 -13.03 10.48 -2.62
C SER A 63 -12.09 10.63 -1.42
N LYS A 64 -12.68 10.76 -0.23
CA LYS A 64 -11.98 10.73 1.07
C LYS A 64 -11.68 9.31 1.56
N VAL A 65 -12.33 8.30 0.99
CA VAL A 65 -12.22 6.89 1.37
C VAL A 65 -12.03 6.02 0.12
N ASN A 66 -11.35 4.89 0.27
CA ASN A 66 -11.30 3.89 -0.79
C ASN A 66 -12.58 3.07 -0.75
N VAL A 67 -13.17 2.80 -1.91
CA VAL A 67 -14.34 1.93 -2.06
C VAL A 67 -14.10 0.93 -3.19
N LEU A 68 -14.73 -0.24 -3.05
CA LEU A 68 -14.73 -1.27 -4.07
C LEU A 68 -15.73 -0.87 -5.15
N SER A 69 -15.24 -0.23 -6.21
CA SER A 69 -15.96 0.05 -7.46
C SER A 69 -15.67 -1.06 -8.49
N GLU A 70 -16.46 -1.12 -9.58
CA GLU A 70 -16.15 -2.02 -10.71
C GLU A 70 -14.81 -1.66 -11.35
N THR A 71 -14.55 -0.36 -11.54
CA THR A 71 -13.25 0.14 -12.02
C THR A 71 -12.10 -0.30 -11.11
N PHE A 72 -12.25 -0.20 -9.79
CA PHE A 72 -11.27 -0.68 -8.82
C PHE A 72 -11.03 -2.20 -8.98
N GLY A 73 -12.10 -2.99 -9.11
CA GLY A 73 -11.99 -4.45 -9.30
C GLY A 73 -11.23 -4.81 -10.58
N ASN A 74 -11.61 -4.19 -11.69
CA ASN A 74 -10.99 -4.41 -13.01
C ASN A 74 -9.51 -3.99 -13.04
N GLU A 75 -9.18 -2.83 -12.45
CA GLU A 75 -7.78 -2.36 -12.34
C GLU A 75 -6.95 -3.24 -11.40
N MET A 76 -7.53 -3.72 -10.29
CA MET A 76 -6.87 -4.67 -9.39
C MET A 76 -6.59 -5.99 -10.12
N GLU A 77 -7.57 -6.51 -10.86
CA GLU A 77 -7.41 -7.76 -11.62
C GLU A 77 -6.27 -7.66 -12.65
N ALA A 78 -6.28 -6.63 -13.50
CA ALA A 78 -5.23 -6.40 -14.50
C ALA A 78 -3.85 -6.14 -13.85
N THR A 79 -3.82 -5.50 -12.68
CA THR A 79 -2.60 -5.31 -11.89
C THR A 79 -2.08 -6.67 -11.40
N LEU A 80 -2.94 -7.54 -10.86
CA LEU A 80 -2.56 -8.87 -10.41
C LEU A 80 -2.05 -9.74 -11.58
N ASP A 81 -2.67 -9.70 -12.76
CA ASP A 81 -2.16 -10.40 -13.95
C ASP A 81 -0.74 -9.96 -14.31
N THR A 82 -0.52 -8.64 -14.35
CA THR A 82 0.79 -8.06 -14.67
C THR A 82 1.84 -8.48 -13.64
N LEU A 83 1.52 -8.39 -12.34
CA LEU A 83 2.44 -8.73 -11.26
C LEU A 83 2.68 -10.23 -11.11
N ILE A 84 1.74 -11.09 -11.51
CA ILE A 84 1.94 -12.55 -11.57
C ILE A 84 2.90 -12.90 -12.70
N GLY A 85 2.74 -12.30 -13.88
CA GLY A 85 3.57 -12.55 -15.07
C GLY A 85 5.00 -11.98 -15.03
N ASP A 86 5.29 -11.02 -14.14
CA ASP A 86 6.62 -10.40 -14.04
C ASP A 86 7.56 -11.20 -13.11
N ASP A 87 8.51 -11.93 -13.69
CA ASP A 87 9.54 -12.70 -12.95
C ASP A 87 10.41 -11.85 -12.00
N ALA A 88 10.49 -10.53 -12.19
CA ALA A 88 11.20 -9.65 -11.26
C ALA A 88 10.41 -9.44 -9.95
N VAL A 89 9.10 -9.64 -9.96
CA VAL A 89 8.23 -9.52 -8.79
C VAL A 89 8.18 -10.84 -8.03
N GLN A 90 8.62 -10.81 -6.78
CA GLN A 90 8.67 -11.93 -5.83
C GLN A 90 7.52 -11.90 -4.82
N GLY A 91 6.88 -10.74 -4.62
CA GLY A 91 5.76 -10.57 -3.69
C GLY A 91 5.06 -9.22 -3.85
N VAL A 92 3.87 -9.10 -3.27
CA VAL A 92 2.98 -7.94 -3.42
C VAL A 92 2.59 -7.38 -2.05
N VAL A 93 2.61 -6.05 -1.91
CA VAL A 93 2.09 -5.34 -0.74
C VAL A 93 0.92 -4.45 -1.19
N LEU A 94 -0.26 -4.66 -0.64
CA LEU A 94 -1.43 -3.81 -0.86
C LEU A 94 -1.45 -2.72 0.22
N ILE A 95 -1.42 -1.44 -0.18
CA ILE A 95 -1.44 -0.30 0.74
C ILE A 95 -2.41 0.78 0.24
N SER A 96 -3.02 1.52 1.17
CA SER A 96 -3.83 2.69 0.83
C SER A 96 -3.00 3.96 0.79
N LYS A 97 -3.26 4.84 -0.19
CA LYS A 97 -2.75 6.23 -0.20
C LYS A 97 -3.59 7.18 0.68
N LYS A 98 -4.78 6.76 1.14
CA LYS A 98 -5.69 7.61 1.90
C LYS A 98 -5.43 7.54 3.41
N PRO A 99 -5.18 8.68 4.09
CA PRO A 99 -4.91 8.68 5.53
C PRO A 99 -6.14 8.23 6.32
N GLY A 100 -5.99 7.21 7.16
CA GLY A 100 -7.06 6.72 8.03
C GLY A 100 -8.11 5.82 7.36
N CYS A 101 -7.92 5.42 6.10
CA CYS A 101 -8.81 4.48 5.41
C CYS A 101 -8.00 3.52 4.55
N PHE A 102 -8.14 2.21 4.80
CA PHE A 102 -7.65 1.16 3.91
C PHE A 102 -8.65 0.96 2.76
N ILE A 103 -9.84 0.43 3.09
CA ILE A 103 -11.03 0.29 2.24
C ILE A 103 -12.28 0.40 3.13
N ALA A 104 -13.26 1.20 2.73
CA ALA A 104 -14.49 1.46 3.49
C ALA A 104 -15.67 0.52 3.16
N GLY A 105 -15.50 -0.34 2.15
CA GLY A 105 -16.51 -1.30 1.67
C GLY A 105 -16.83 -1.07 0.19
N ALA A 106 -17.96 -1.63 -0.27
CA ALA A 106 -18.47 -1.43 -1.62
C ALA A 106 -18.96 0.01 -1.86
N ASP A 107 -18.88 0.47 -3.11
CA ASP A 107 -19.43 1.78 -3.48
C ASP A 107 -20.97 1.77 -3.43
N ILE A 108 -21.53 2.49 -2.46
CA ILE A 108 -22.98 2.62 -2.26
C ILE A 108 -23.70 3.28 -3.45
N ASN A 109 -23.01 4.11 -4.22
CA ASN A 109 -23.61 4.79 -5.38
C ASN A 109 -23.78 3.81 -6.54
N MET A 110 -22.77 2.96 -6.76
CA MET A 110 -22.84 1.85 -7.70
C MET A 110 -23.94 0.86 -7.28
N LEU A 111 -23.95 0.40 -6.02
CA LEU A 111 -25.00 -0.50 -5.53
C LEU A 111 -26.42 0.08 -5.67
N GLY A 112 -26.61 1.39 -5.44
CA GLY A 112 -27.88 2.08 -5.67
C GLY A 112 -28.23 2.32 -7.15
N SER A 113 -27.26 2.18 -8.06
CA SER A 113 -27.45 2.37 -9.50
C SER A 113 -28.12 1.16 -10.17
N PHE A 114 -27.96 -0.04 -9.63
CA PHE A 114 -28.58 -1.26 -10.16
C PHE A 114 -30.10 -1.26 -10.04
N LYS A 115 -30.74 -2.05 -10.89
CA LYS A 115 -32.19 -2.12 -11.10
C LYS A 115 -32.72 -3.55 -11.06
N THR A 116 -31.87 -4.54 -11.31
CA THR A 116 -32.22 -5.97 -11.30
C THR A 116 -31.46 -6.74 -10.21
N ALA A 117 -31.92 -7.95 -9.88
CA ALA A 117 -31.22 -8.81 -8.92
C ALA A 117 -29.96 -9.43 -9.57
N GLU A 118 -30.04 -9.65 -10.88
CA GLU A 118 -29.02 -10.23 -11.74
C GLU A 118 -27.77 -9.35 -11.79
N GLU A 119 -27.93 -8.02 -11.96
CA GLU A 119 -26.83 -7.03 -11.92
C GLU A 119 -26.07 -7.09 -10.58
N VAL A 120 -26.81 -7.09 -9.45
CA VAL A 120 -26.20 -7.16 -8.10
C VAL A 120 -25.50 -8.50 -7.88
N GLN A 121 -26.06 -9.59 -8.39
CA GLN A 121 -25.46 -10.92 -8.31
C GLN A 121 -24.18 -11.03 -9.17
N GLU A 122 -24.16 -10.40 -10.34
CA GLU A 122 -22.99 -10.36 -11.23
C GLU A 122 -21.83 -9.59 -10.58
N VAL A 123 -22.08 -8.39 -10.04
CA VAL A 123 -21.04 -7.62 -9.33
C VAL A 123 -20.54 -8.35 -8.08
N SER A 124 -21.42 -9.00 -7.33
CA SER A 124 -21.03 -9.84 -6.19
C SER A 124 -20.12 -11.02 -6.60
N ARG A 125 -20.43 -11.66 -7.75
CA ARG A 125 -19.61 -12.74 -8.32
C ARG A 125 -18.24 -12.23 -8.78
N ASN A 126 -18.21 -11.11 -9.49
CA ASN A 126 -16.97 -10.52 -10.01
C ASN A 126 -16.04 -10.09 -8.86
N GLY A 127 -16.61 -9.51 -7.79
CA GLY A 127 -15.87 -9.23 -6.55
C GLY A 127 -15.25 -10.49 -5.93
N GLN A 128 -16.00 -11.60 -5.85
CA GLN A 128 -15.46 -12.87 -5.35
C GLN A 128 -14.30 -13.42 -6.20
N ILE A 129 -14.37 -13.29 -7.53
CA ILE A 129 -13.28 -13.70 -8.44
C ILE A 129 -12.00 -12.91 -8.13
N VAL A 130 -12.09 -11.59 -7.92
CA VAL A 130 -10.92 -10.77 -7.56
C VAL A 130 -10.31 -11.20 -6.22
N PHE A 131 -11.14 -11.49 -5.20
CA PHE A 131 -10.63 -11.98 -3.91
C PHE A 131 -10.02 -13.38 -4.01
N GLU A 132 -10.63 -14.29 -4.77
CA GLU A 132 -10.10 -15.63 -5.04
C GLU A 132 -8.73 -15.55 -5.75
N ARG A 133 -8.55 -14.59 -6.66
CA ARG A 133 -7.24 -14.32 -7.30
C ARG A 133 -6.19 -13.78 -6.33
N VAL A 134 -6.57 -13.04 -5.30
CA VAL A 134 -5.66 -12.61 -4.23
C VAL A 134 -5.30 -13.79 -3.32
N GLU A 135 -6.29 -14.60 -2.92
CA GLU A 135 -6.11 -15.80 -2.08
C GLU A 135 -5.20 -16.84 -2.76
N LYS A 136 -5.44 -17.11 -4.05
CA LYS A 136 -4.70 -18.11 -4.84
C LYS A 136 -3.47 -17.55 -5.56
N ASN A 137 -3.01 -16.35 -5.19
CA ASN A 137 -1.86 -15.74 -5.85
C ASN A 137 -0.60 -16.61 -5.65
N PRO A 138 0.13 -16.98 -6.70
CA PRO A 138 1.37 -17.77 -6.58
C PRO A 138 2.50 -17.01 -5.89
N LYS A 139 2.38 -15.68 -5.74
CA LYS A 139 3.35 -14.80 -5.07
C LYS A 139 2.75 -14.32 -3.75
N PRO A 140 3.50 -14.27 -2.63
CA PRO A 140 2.97 -13.81 -1.35
C PRO A 140 2.38 -12.40 -1.42
N VAL A 141 1.14 -12.25 -0.98
CA VAL A 141 0.44 -10.96 -0.88
C VAL A 141 0.32 -10.54 0.59
N VAL A 142 0.63 -9.28 0.90
CA VAL A 142 0.55 -8.70 2.24
C VAL A 142 -0.35 -7.47 2.22
N ALA A 143 -1.42 -7.48 3.01
CA ALA A 143 -2.26 -6.30 3.23
C ALA A 143 -1.66 -5.40 4.32
N ALA A 144 -1.17 -4.21 3.94
CA ALA A 144 -0.69 -3.17 4.85
C ALA A 144 -1.87 -2.31 5.32
N ILE A 145 -2.75 -2.90 6.14
CA ILE A 145 -4.00 -2.29 6.60
C ILE A 145 -3.71 -1.10 7.53
N SER A 146 -4.31 0.05 7.22
CA SER A 146 -4.20 1.28 8.02
C SER A 146 -5.53 2.03 8.04
N GLY A 147 -6.08 2.26 9.24
CA GLY A 147 -7.38 2.91 9.42
C GLY A 147 -8.57 2.01 9.06
N THR A 148 -9.64 2.60 8.54
CA THR A 148 -10.91 1.90 8.25
C THR A 148 -10.72 0.76 7.25
N CYS A 149 -11.12 -0.46 7.66
CA CYS A 149 -11.11 -1.69 6.88
C CYS A 149 -12.43 -2.42 7.19
N LEU A 150 -13.45 -2.25 6.34
CA LEU A 150 -14.83 -2.69 6.63
C LEU A 150 -15.51 -3.37 5.42
N GLY A 151 -16.39 -4.32 5.70
CA GLY A 151 -17.11 -5.06 4.66
C GLY A 151 -16.20 -6.06 3.94
N GLY A 152 -16.16 -6.02 2.61
CA GLY A 152 -15.23 -6.83 1.79
C GLY A 152 -13.82 -6.23 1.65
N ALA A 153 -13.36 -5.48 2.65
CA ALA A 153 -12.06 -4.80 2.66
C ALA A 153 -10.88 -5.73 2.96
#